data_AF-A0A9W7JGQ6-F1
#
_entry.id   AF-A0A9W7JGQ6-F1
#
_cell.length_a   1.000
_cell.length_b   1.000
_cell.length_c   1.000
_cell.angle_alpha   90.00
_cell.angle_beta   90.00
_cell.angle_gamma   90.00
#
_symmetry.space_group_name_H-M   'P 1'
#
loop_
_entity.id
_entity.type
_entity.pdbx_description
1 polymer ?
#
loop_
_entity_poly.entity_id
_entity_poly.type
_entity_poly.pdbx_seq_one_letter_code
_entity_poly.pdbx_strand_id
1 'polypeptide(L)'
;MLFENTSCNAELGFVDLSSNLLTGHLPSCLSDSKDAVFLYRKNCLTTGNENQNPLTFCRNEALAVGILPQRKKSKLPKVSLAFGIIGGIVGGIVLLGLIFMFVRRLNANKTINKPTTRSINFIHIEVTIRCK
;
A
#
# COMPACT_ATOMS: atom_id res chain seq x y z
N MET A 1 -13.31 29.58 -9.48
CA MET A 1 -14.70 29.10 -9.49
C MET A 1 -15.32 29.52 -10.81
N LEU A 2 -15.97 28.60 -11.53
CA LEU A 2 -16.70 28.96 -12.76
C LEU A 2 -18.02 29.62 -12.36
N PHE A 3 -18.35 30.76 -12.99
CA PHE A 3 -19.56 31.51 -12.70
C PHE A 3 -20.68 31.10 -13.64
N GLU A 4 -21.90 31.03 -13.12
CA GLU A 4 -23.09 30.57 -13.84
C GLU A 4 -23.49 31.50 -15.01
N ASN A 5 -23.15 32.80 -14.90
CA ASN A 5 -23.50 33.86 -15.86
C ASN A 5 -22.38 34.23 -16.85
N THR A 6 -21.49 33.31 -17.20
CA THR A 6 -20.51 33.56 -18.25
C THR A 6 -21.15 33.35 -19.63
N SER A 7 -21.18 34.40 -20.46
CA SER A 7 -21.49 34.27 -21.88
C SER A 7 -20.29 33.66 -22.61
N CYS A 8 -20.50 32.60 -23.37
CA CYS A 8 -19.48 32.03 -24.24
C CYS A 8 -19.43 32.85 -25.54
N ASN A 9 -18.23 33.31 -25.94
CA ASN A 9 -18.07 33.99 -27.22
C ASN A 9 -18.26 32.97 -28.37
N ALA A 10 -19.09 33.36 -29.35
CA ALA A 10 -19.48 32.54 -30.50
C ALA A 10 -18.30 32.19 -31.43
N GLU A 11 -17.17 32.88 -31.31
CA GLU A 11 -15.97 32.62 -32.12
C GLU A 11 -15.04 31.54 -31.51
N LEU A 12 -15.28 31.08 -30.28
CA LEU A 12 -14.49 29.98 -29.71
C LEU A 12 -14.93 28.64 -30.32
N GLY A 13 -14.17 28.11 -31.26
CA GLY A 13 -14.47 26.81 -31.88
C GLY A 13 -14.11 25.58 -31.03
N PHE A 14 -13.10 25.67 -30.16
CA PHE A 14 -12.62 24.54 -29.36
C PHE A 14 -11.94 24.99 -28.07
N VAL A 15 -12.31 24.36 -26.95
CA VAL A 15 -11.63 24.57 -25.66
C VAL A 15 -11.56 23.25 -24.88
N ASP A 16 -10.38 22.92 -24.38
CA ASP A 16 -10.17 21.78 -23.48
C ASP A 16 -9.87 22.27 -22.05
N LEU A 17 -10.83 22.03 -21.16
CA LEU A 17 -10.77 22.26 -19.72
C LEU A 17 -10.62 20.95 -18.94
N SER A 18 -10.33 19.83 -19.59
CA SER A 18 -10.26 18.52 -18.95
C SER A 18 -9.17 18.46 -17.88
N SER A 19 -9.41 17.72 -16.79
CA SER A 19 -8.40 17.41 -15.77
C SER A 19 -7.78 18.61 -15.02
N ASN A 20 -8.48 19.73 -14.88
CA ASN A 20 -8.00 20.97 -14.23
C ASN A 20 -8.48 21.12 -12.77
N LEU A 21 -9.01 20.05 -12.15
CA LEU A 21 -9.53 20.05 -10.78
C LEU A 21 -10.64 21.08 -10.52
N LEU A 22 -11.38 21.48 -11.56
CA LEU A 22 -12.42 22.50 -11.45
C LEU A 22 -13.56 22.00 -10.56
N THR A 23 -14.04 22.85 -9.65
CA THR A 23 -15.12 22.56 -8.71
C THR A 23 -16.28 23.54 -8.89
N GLY A 24 -17.48 23.14 -8.45
CA GLY A 24 -18.70 23.94 -8.55
C GLY A 24 -19.67 23.39 -9.60
N HIS A 25 -20.51 24.25 -10.17
CA HIS A 25 -21.44 23.88 -11.24
C HIS A 25 -20.85 24.19 -12.61
N LEU A 26 -21.25 23.42 -13.61
CA LEU A 26 -20.89 23.68 -15.00
C LEU A 26 -21.78 24.82 -15.53
N PRO A 27 -21.22 25.93 -16.06
CA PRO A 27 -22.04 26.99 -16.63
C PRO A 27 -22.77 26.53 -17.90
N SER A 28 -23.98 27.05 -18.11
CA SER A 28 -24.86 26.68 -19.22
C SER A 28 -24.21 26.93 -20.59
N CYS A 29 -23.38 27.96 -20.72
CA CYS A 29 -22.72 28.27 -21.99
C CYS A 29 -21.78 27.17 -22.50
N LEU A 30 -21.18 26.37 -21.60
CA LEU A 30 -20.35 25.22 -21.97
C LEU A 30 -21.17 23.96 -22.29
N SER A 31 -22.41 23.90 -21.81
CA SER A 31 -23.32 22.76 -22.01
C SER A 31 -24.18 22.91 -23.27
N ASP A 32 -24.59 24.14 -23.58
CA ASP A 32 -25.56 24.45 -24.63
C ASP A 32 -24.93 24.98 -25.92
N SER A 33 -23.60 25.12 -25.99
CA SER A 33 -22.96 25.60 -27.22
C SER A 33 -22.97 24.53 -28.30
N LYS A 34 -23.54 24.88 -29.46
CA LYS A 34 -23.61 24.02 -30.66
C LYS A 34 -22.46 24.24 -31.63
N ASP A 35 -21.87 25.44 -31.59
CA ASP A 35 -20.85 25.88 -32.55
C ASP A 35 -19.42 25.68 -32.02
N ALA A 36 -19.29 25.27 -30.75
CA ALA A 36 -18.02 25.12 -30.04
C ALA A 36 -17.91 23.75 -29.38
N VAL A 37 -16.73 23.13 -29.46
CA VAL A 37 -16.44 21.87 -28.78
C VAL A 37 -15.75 22.15 -27.44
N PHE A 38 -16.44 21.86 -26.34
CA PHE A 38 -15.92 22.01 -24.98
C PHE A 38 -15.64 20.66 -24.34
N LEU A 39 -14.38 20.39 -23.97
CA LEU A 39 -14.01 19.20 -23.22
C LEU A 39 -13.79 19.57 -21.74
N TYR A 40 -14.57 19.00 -20.83
CA TYR A 40 -14.50 19.35 -19.40
C TYR A 40 -14.53 18.12 -18.47
N ARG A 41 -14.20 16.95 -19.01
CA ARG A 41 -14.11 15.68 -18.27
C ARG A 41 -12.99 15.69 -17.23
N LYS A 42 -13.05 14.77 -16.26
CA LYS A 42 -12.04 14.57 -15.20
C LYS A 42 -11.83 15.80 -14.30
N ASN A 43 -12.81 16.69 -14.22
CA ASN A 43 -12.89 17.73 -13.20
C ASN A 43 -13.79 17.27 -12.03
N CYS A 44 -14.05 18.10 -11.04
CA CYS A 44 -15.00 17.81 -9.97
C CYS A 44 -16.23 18.75 -10.06
N LEU A 45 -16.80 18.85 -11.26
CA LEU A 45 -17.96 19.67 -11.53
C LEU A 45 -19.24 18.90 -11.17
N THR A 46 -20.22 19.64 -10.64
CA THR A 46 -21.57 19.16 -10.35
C THR A 46 -22.35 19.26 -11.66
N THR A 47 -22.36 18.16 -12.40
CA THR A 47 -23.08 17.99 -13.68
C THR A 47 -23.76 16.63 -13.66
N GLY A 48 -24.77 16.42 -14.50
CA GLY A 48 -25.41 15.11 -14.67
C GLY A 48 -24.56 14.08 -15.45
N ASN A 49 -23.24 14.26 -15.54
CA ASN A 49 -22.35 13.45 -16.38
C ASN A 49 -21.36 12.65 -15.52
N GLU A 50 -21.23 11.35 -15.79
CA GLU A 50 -20.42 10.37 -15.05
C GLU A 50 -18.90 10.54 -15.24
N ASN A 51 -18.47 11.38 -16.17
CA ASN A 51 -17.04 11.59 -16.48
C ASN A 51 -16.33 12.59 -15.53
N GLN A 52 -16.84 12.79 -14.32
CA GLN A 52 -16.28 13.70 -13.31
C GLN A 52 -15.64 12.92 -12.16
N ASN A 53 -14.59 13.51 -11.59
CA ASN A 53 -13.92 13.03 -10.40
C ASN A 53 -14.69 13.43 -9.13
N PRO A 54 -14.61 12.62 -8.06
CA PRO A 54 -15.21 12.96 -6.78
C PRO A 54 -14.53 14.19 -6.17
N LEU A 55 -15.28 15.02 -5.43
CA LEU A 55 -14.75 16.24 -4.79
C LEU A 55 -13.51 15.99 -3.91
N THR A 56 -13.37 14.79 -3.34
CA THR A 56 -12.18 14.38 -2.57
C THR A 56 -10.90 14.35 -3.39
N PHE A 57 -10.99 14.14 -4.70
CA PHE A 57 -9.85 14.17 -5.62
C PHE A 57 -9.39 15.61 -5.93
N CYS A 58 -10.33 16.56 -6.06
CA CYS A 58 -9.97 17.95 -6.31
C CYS A 58 -9.57 18.71 -5.05
N ARG A 59 -9.94 18.19 -3.88
CA ARG A 59 -9.58 18.74 -2.58
C ARG A 59 -8.22 18.19 -2.13
N ASN A 60 -7.15 18.60 -2.82
CA ASN A 60 -5.76 18.35 -2.45
C ASN A 60 -5.34 19.21 -1.25
N GLU A 61 -6.10 19.16 -0.15
CA GLU A 61 -5.77 19.97 1.02
C GLU A 61 -4.44 19.48 1.61
N ALA A 62 -3.43 20.33 1.46
CA ALA A 62 -2.37 20.47 2.45
C ALA A 62 -3.05 20.79 3.79
N LEU A 63 -3.33 19.74 4.55
CA LEU A 63 -3.87 19.77 5.91
C LEU A 63 -2.84 20.43 6.85
N ALA A 64 -2.74 21.75 6.79
CA ALA A 64 -1.94 22.58 7.70
C ALA A 64 -2.80 23.52 8.55
N VAL A 65 -4.12 23.34 8.56
CA VAL A 65 -5.01 24.02 9.51
C VAL A 65 -5.98 22.99 10.08
N GLY A 66 -5.80 22.72 11.37
CA GLY A 66 -6.70 21.86 12.11
C GLY A 66 -8.09 22.46 12.10
N ILE A 67 -9.07 21.65 11.68
CA ILE A 67 -10.37 21.38 12.32
C ILE A 67 -11.14 20.49 11.32
N LEU A 68 -11.23 19.21 11.67
CA LEU A 68 -12.16 18.24 11.09
C LEU A 68 -13.46 18.36 11.92
N PRO A 69 -14.64 18.56 11.30
CA PRO A 69 -15.43 17.38 10.98
C PRO A 69 -16.35 17.55 9.75
N GLN A 70 -16.21 16.64 8.78
CA GLN A 70 -17.40 16.20 8.07
C GLN A 70 -17.34 14.72 7.75
N ARG A 71 -18.15 13.96 8.51
CA ARG A 71 -18.52 12.59 8.19
C ARG A 71 -19.17 12.55 6.81
N LYS A 72 -18.53 11.91 5.84
CA LYS A 72 -19.25 11.18 4.78
C LYS A 72 -18.57 9.83 4.57
N LYS A 73 -19.39 8.79 4.60
CA LYS A 73 -19.05 7.37 4.49
C LYS A 73 -18.03 7.14 3.38
N SER A 74 -16.76 7.00 3.72
CA SER A 74 -15.82 6.32 2.84
C SER A 74 -16.19 4.85 2.86
N LYS A 75 -16.59 4.30 1.71
CA LYS A 75 -16.49 2.86 1.52
C LYS A 75 -15.03 2.51 1.79
N LEU A 76 -14.79 1.83 2.91
CA LEU A 76 -13.49 1.23 3.23
C LEU A 76 -13.03 0.49 1.97
N PRO A 77 -11.88 0.82 1.37
CA PRO A 77 -11.33 -0.05 0.36
C PRO A 77 -11.08 -1.38 1.08
N LYS A 78 -11.64 -2.47 0.53
CA LYS A 78 -11.39 -3.85 0.96
C LYS A 78 -9.94 -4.25 0.65
N VAL A 79 -8.99 -3.48 1.16
CA VAL A 79 -7.55 -3.61 0.90
C VAL A 79 -6.81 -4.01 2.18
N SER A 80 -7.48 -4.12 3.33
CA SER A 80 -6.82 -4.54 4.58
C SER A 80 -6.66 -6.07 4.74
N LEU A 81 -7.30 -6.89 3.91
CA LEU A 81 -7.21 -8.35 4.05
C LEU A 81 -5.98 -8.96 3.33
N ALA A 82 -5.54 -8.36 2.21
CA ALA A 82 -4.48 -8.93 1.38
C ALA A 82 -3.07 -8.80 1.99
N PHE A 83 -2.81 -7.73 2.75
CA PHE A 83 -1.51 -7.52 3.40
C PHE A 83 -1.27 -8.48 4.59
N GLY A 84 -2.33 -8.99 5.21
CA GLY A 84 -2.22 -9.92 6.34
C GLY A 84 -1.59 -11.26 5.94
N ILE A 85 -1.93 -11.79 4.76
CA ILE A 85 -1.41 -13.08 4.29
C ILE A 85 0.09 -12.98 3.99
N ILE A 86 0.50 -11.94 3.26
CA ILE A 86 1.91 -11.72 2.89
C ILE A 86 2.75 -11.45 4.16
N GLY A 87 2.27 -10.59 5.05
CA GLY A 87 2.93 -10.30 6.32
C GLY A 87 3.08 -11.54 7.22
N GLY A 88 2.05 -12.39 7.27
CA GLY A 88 2.06 -13.63 8.04
C GLY A 88 3.11 -14.64 7.56
N ILE A 89 3.24 -14.83 6.24
CA ILE A 89 4.24 -15.75 5.67
C ILE A 89 5.66 -15.28 5.96
N VAL A 90 5.95 -14.00 5.68
CA VAL A 90 7.28 -13.42 5.91
C VAL A 90 7.64 -13.46 7.39
N GLY A 91 6.70 -13.07 8.27
CA GLY A 91 6.90 -13.12 9.71
C GLY A 91 7.14 -14.54 10.25
N GLY A 92 6.39 -15.53 9.75
CA GLY A 92 6.54 -16.93 10.12
C GLY A 92 7.90 -17.51 9.76
N ILE A 93 8.40 -17.24 8.54
CA ILE A 93 9.71 -17.71 8.08
C ILE A 93 10.83 -17.12 8.95
N VAL A 94 10.77 -15.82 9.25
CA VAL A 94 11.77 -15.16 10.11
C VAL A 94 11.77 -15.74 11.52
N LEU A 95 10.59 -15.94 12.11
CA LEU A 95 10.47 -16.49 13.47
C LEU A 95 11.02 -17.92 13.56
N LEU A 96 10.69 -18.78 12.60
CA LEU A 96 11.23 -20.14 12.53
C LEU A 96 12.75 -20.15 12.37
N GLY A 97 13.29 -19.26 11.52
CA GLY A 97 14.72 -19.10 11.34
C GLY A 97 15.45 -18.69 12.62
N LEU A 98 14.89 -17.75 13.39
CA LEU A 98 15.47 -17.30 14.67
C LEU A 98 15.46 -18.42 15.73
N ILE A 99 14.35 -19.15 15.86
CA ILE A 99 14.25 -20.29 16.79
C ILE A 99 15.29 -21.36 16.42
N PHE A 100 15.38 -21.71 15.14
CA PHE A 100 16.35 -22.69 14.65
C PHE A 100 17.79 -22.25 14.90
N MET A 101 18.12 -20.98 14.64
CA MET A 101 19.44 -20.42 14.92
C MET A 101 19.76 -20.49 16.42
N PHE A 102 18.81 -20.15 17.29
CA PHE A 102 18.99 -20.19 18.73
C PHE A 102 19.24 -21.62 19.24
N VAL A 103 18.45 -22.60 18.79
CA VAL A 103 18.66 -24.02 19.10
C VAL A 103 20.03 -24.51 18.64
N ARG A 104 20.44 -24.15 17.41
CA ARG A 104 21.78 -24.48 16.90
C ARG A 104 22.89 -23.87 17.75
N ARG A 105 22.78 -22.61 18.16
CA ARG A 105 23.77 -21.97 19.03
C ARG A 105 23.86 -22.65 20.39
N LEU A 106 22.74 -23.00 21.01
CA LEU A 106 22.75 -23.74 22.28
C LEU A 106 23.37 -25.13 22.14
N ASN A 107 23.07 -25.84 21.05
CA ASN A 107 23.66 -27.16 20.80
C ASN A 107 25.15 -27.08 20.47
N ALA A 108 25.59 -26.06 19.71
CA ALA A 108 27.02 -25.81 19.44
C ALA A 108 27.79 -25.48 20.72
N ASN A 109 27.21 -24.65 21.60
CA ASN A 109 27.81 -24.35 22.89
C ASN A 109 27.88 -25.61 23.78
N LYS A 110 26.90 -26.51 23.71
CA LYS A 110 26.96 -27.82 24.40
C LYS A 110 28.08 -28.70 23.84
N THR A 111 28.36 -28.67 22.53
CA THR A 111 29.45 -29.47 21.95
C THR A 111 30.83 -28.92 22.28
N ILE A 112 30.98 -27.59 22.43
CA ILE A 112 32.24 -26.97 22.86
C ILE A 112 32.54 -27.29 24.34
N ASN A 113 31.48 -27.41 25.16
CA ASN A 113 31.59 -27.73 26.59
C ASN A 113 31.57 -29.23 26.91
N LYS A 114 31.61 -30.14 25.92
CA LYS A 114 31.77 -31.57 26.20
C LYS A 114 33.24 -31.86 26.50
N PRO A 115 33.60 -32.35 27.70
CA PRO A 115 34.94 -32.86 27.92
C PRO A 115 35.13 -34.06 26.99
N THR A 116 36.24 -34.06 26.24
CA THR A 116 36.69 -35.13 25.37
C THR A 116 36.51 -36.48 26.06
N THR A 117 35.50 -37.25 25.64
CA THR A 117 35.34 -38.63 26.11
C THR A 117 36.44 -39.43 25.43
N ARG A 118 37.53 -39.61 26.17
CA ARG A 118 38.65 -40.47 25.80
C ARG A 118 38.10 -41.89 25.70
N SER A 119 37.77 -42.36 24.50
CA SER A 119 37.55 -43.78 24.24
C SER A 119 38.90 -44.47 24.40
N ILE A 120 39.17 -44.97 25.61
CA ILE A 120 40.28 -45.88 25.84
C ILE A 120 39.91 -47.16 25.07
N ASN A 121 40.67 -47.44 24.02
CA ASN A 121 40.51 -48.61 23.16
C ASN A 121 40.39 -49.88 24.00
N PHE A 122 39.23 -50.53 23.93
CA PHE A 122 38.95 -51.84 24.52
C PHE A 122 39.85 -52.96 23.93
N ILE A 123 40.51 -52.68 22.81
CA ILE A 123 41.41 -53.60 22.11
C ILE A 123 42.66 -53.95 22.93
N HIS A 124 43.08 -53.12 23.90
CA HIS A 124 44.29 -53.39 24.70
C HIS A 124 44.08 -54.37 25.86
N ILE A 125 42.83 -54.54 26.34
CA ILE A 125 42.52 -55.41 27.49
C ILE A 125 42.44 -56.87 27.03
N GLU A 126 41.90 -57.12 25.84
CA GLU A 126 41.70 -58.48 25.34
C GLU A 126 43.03 -59.17 24.95
N VAL A 127 44.03 -58.40 24.50
CA VAL A 127 45.38 -58.91 24.20
C VAL A 127 46.12 -59.32 25.47
N THR A 128 45.89 -58.65 26.59
CA THR A 128 46.56 -58.96 27.87
C THR A 128 46.00 -60.24 28.51
N ILE A 129 44.71 -60.53 28.34
CA ILE A 129 44.07 -61.76 28.88
C ILE A 129 44.50 -63.00 28.09
N ARG A 130 44.82 -62.87 26.80
CA ARG A 130 45.28 -63.98 25.95
C ARG A 130 46.74 -64.39 26.18
N CYS A 131 47.54 -63.61 26.91
CA CYS A 131 48.98 -63.86 27.12
C CYS A 131 49.38 -64.20 28.56
N LYS A 132 48.42 -64.55 29.44
CA LYS A 132 48.69 -65.06 30.80
C LYS A 132 48.24 -66.51 30.88
#